data_AF-A0A850LU86-F1
#
_entry.id   AF-A0A850LU86-F1
#
_cell.length_a   1.000
_cell.length_b   1.000
_cell.length_c   1.000
_cell.angle_alpha   90.00
_cell.angle_beta   90.00
_cell.angle_gamma   90.00
#
_symmetry.space_group_name_H-M   'P 1'
#
loop_
_entity.id
_entity.type
_entity.pdbx_description
1 polymer ?
#
loop_
_entity_poly.entity_id
_entity_poly.type
_entity_poly.pdbx_seq_one_letter_code
_entity_poly.pdbx_strand_id
1 'polypeptide(L)'
;MEILEIAKYEFLLLIRSIRFKIMTFFYLIIIGLLNVGIAFLNRNGASPMIASLAGFAPYVSSFLFSLISAFTIPFIIGNFLIDDKKTRVNEVIYSKPVSNLKYVMGKFIGSILTLITISLIIIFISSVIQITIAVRPYRIVPYITSLLLICLPTIIFLSGLVFALNFILKNRFIVFLIVVGFSIFSIFIIGDKGFRLIDFSATTLPLNPSDIMGYGNINNEIMQRTAYIFIGLSLIFLSAVFPFRLSESRFLSLKMLIISVVIALIPVFLFKSILNNIYKDKQTRINILTAHNKYSEFPLIKVIHYDMNIKLFPSNHRLKADVKMTVLFPQENIKKAIFVLNSGLKITRLTDKNGSDIPYEREYSILAVDVKTLNNPPEQINISYEGKI
;
A
#
# COMPACT_ATOMS: atom_id res chain seq x y z
N MET A 1 4.29 -34.36 1.03
CA MET A 1 3.54 -34.89 2.18
C MET A 1 4.08 -34.31 3.50
N GLU A 2 5.37 -34.47 3.80
CA GLU A 2 5.97 -34.06 5.09
C GLU A 2 5.85 -32.56 5.45
N ILE A 3 6.07 -31.63 4.50
CA ILE A 3 6.00 -30.18 4.79
C ILE A 3 4.59 -29.76 5.22
N LEU A 4 3.56 -30.28 4.54
CA LEU A 4 2.16 -29.94 4.80
C LEU A 4 1.68 -30.51 6.14
N GLU A 5 2.15 -31.70 6.52
CA GLU A 5 1.88 -32.29 7.83
C GLU A 5 2.46 -31.44 8.97
N ILE A 6 3.72 -30.99 8.81
CA ILE A 6 4.37 -30.09 9.78
C ILE A 6 3.62 -28.77 9.85
N ALA A 7 3.23 -28.20 8.71
CA ALA A 7 2.47 -26.96 8.66
C ALA A 7 1.11 -27.07 9.36
N LYS A 8 0.38 -28.18 9.12
CA LYS A 8 -0.90 -28.46 9.78
C LYS A 8 -0.73 -28.60 11.29
N TYR A 9 0.31 -29.30 11.73
CA TYR A 9 0.60 -29.45 13.15
C TYR A 9 0.91 -28.11 13.82
N GLU A 10 1.82 -27.33 13.23
CA GLU A 10 2.21 -26.01 13.76
C GLU A 10 0.99 -25.07 13.82
N PHE A 11 0.18 -25.05 12.76
CA PHE A 11 -1.05 -24.25 12.72
C PHE A 11 -2.00 -24.58 13.89
N LEU A 12 -2.25 -25.86 14.14
CA LEU A 12 -3.11 -26.32 15.22
C LEU A 12 -2.52 -25.99 16.60
N LEU A 13 -1.21 -26.14 16.76
CA LEU A 13 -0.50 -25.80 18.00
C LEU A 13 -0.64 -24.31 18.31
N LEU A 14 -0.39 -23.45 17.32
CA LEU A 14 -0.46 -22.00 17.49
C LEU A 14 -1.90 -21.54 17.80
N ILE A 15 -2.91 -22.01 17.06
CA ILE A 15 -4.32 -21.63 17.31
C ILE A 15 -4.81 -22.04 18.71
N ARG A 16 -4.33 -23.17 19.22
CA ARG A 16 -4.70 -23.64 20.56
C ARG A 16 -3.99 -22.88 21.67
N SER A 17 -2.87 -22.19 21.35
CA SER A 17 -2.06 -21.48 22.34
C SER A 17 -2.81 -20.32 22.98
N ILE A 18 -2.54 -20.08 24.27
CA ILE A 18 -3.09 -18.92 24.99
C ILE A 18 -2.62 -17.59 24.38
N ARG A 19 -1.37 -17.55 23.90
CA ARG A 19 -0.78 -16.36 23.25
C ARG A 19 -1.60 -15.94 22.03
N PHE A 20 -1.96 -16.90 21.18
CA PHE A 20 -2.82 -16.66 20.03
C PHE A 20 -4.21 -16.16 20.42
N LYS A 21 -4.86 -16.79 21.41
CA LYS A 21 -6.19 -16.39 21.88
C LYS A 21 -6.20 -14.96 22.41
N ILE A 22 -5.22 -14.61 23.25
CA ILE A 22 -5.06 -13.24 23.80
C ILE A 22 -4.85 -12.24 22.67
N MET A 23 -3.93 -12.50 21.74
CA MET A 23 -3.65 -11.58 20.64
C MET A 23 -4.87 -11.41 19.73
N THR A 24 -5.55 -12.50 19.40
CA THR A 24 -6.80 -12.47 18.61
C THR A 24 -7.85 -11.62 19.32
N PHE A 25 -8.05 -11.80 20.62
CA PHE A 25 -8.97 -10.98 21.41
C PHE A 25 -8.63 -9.48 21.33
N PHE A 26 -7.35 -9.10 21.46
CA PHE A 26 -6.93 -7.70 21.30
C PHE A 26 -7.20 -7.16 19.90
N TYR A 27 -6.91 -7.93 18.85
CA TYR A 27 -7.26 -7.54 17.47
C TYR A 27 -8.77 -7.29 17.34
N LEU A 28 -9.59 -8.22 17.85
CA LEU A 28 -11.04 -8.14 17.76
C LEU A 28 -11.60 -6.92 18.48
N ILE A 29 -11.11 -6.62 19.68
CA ILE A 29 -11.57 -5.45 20.44
C ILE A 29 -11.14 -4.17 19.76
N ILE A 30 -9.83 -3.99 19.49
CA ILE A 30 -9.30 -2.72 19.01
C ILE A 30 -9.87 -2.42 17.62
N ILE A 31 -9.78 -3.37 16.70
CA ILE A 31 -10.23 -3.17 15.32
C ILE A 31 -11.75 -3.22 15.23
N GLY A 32 -12.41 -4.08 16.01
CA GLY A 32 -13.88 -4.15 16.05
C GLY A 32 -14.51 -2.85 16.53
N LEU A 33 -14.07 -2.30 17.66
CA LEU A 33 -14.57 -1.03 18.19
C LEU A 33 -14.36 0.12 17.21
N LEU A 34 -13.18 0.18 16.57
CA LEU A 34 -12.91 1.20 15.56
C LEU A 34 -13.80 1.05 14.32
N ASN A 35 -14.07 -0.17 13.87
CA ASN A 35 -15.00 -0.40 12.75
C ASN A 35 -16.42 0.01 13.10
N VAL A 36 -16.87 -0.26 14.33
CA VAL A 36 -18.18 0.22 14.83
C VAL A 36 -18.21 1.75 14.79
N GLY A 37 -17.18 2.42 15.30
CA GLY A 37 -17.05 3.87 15.23
C GLY A 37 -17.10 4.42 13.80
N ILE A 38 -16.33 3.83 12.88
CA ILE A 38 -16.34 4.22 11.45
C ILE A 38 -17.73 4.02 10.83
N ALA A 39 -18.42 2.93 11.15
CA ALA A 39 -19.75 2.65 10.62
C ALA A 39 -20.80 3.65 11.15
N PHE A 40 -20.74 4.01 12.44
CA PHE A 40 -21.61 5.06 13.01
C PHE A 40 -21.35 6.43 12.41
N LEU A 41 -20.08 6.82 12.22
CA LEU A 41 -19.73 8.08 11.56
C LEU A 41 -20.22 8.11 10.11
N ASN A 42 -20.14 6.98 9.39
CA ASN A 42 -20.72 6.82 8.06
C ASN A 42 -22.24 7.04 8.09
N ARG A 43 -22.93 6.37 9.01
CA ARG A 43 -24.39 6.44 9.14
C ARG A 43 -24.89 7.86 9.45
N ASN A 44 -24.18 8.58 10.30
CA ASN A 44 -24.58 9.91 10.76
C ASN A 44 -24.11 11.05 9.83
N GLY A 45 -23.39 10.73 8.75
CA GLY A 45 -22.83 11.73 7.83
C GLY A 45 -21.80 12.68 8.49
N ALA A 46 -21.30 12.33 9.68
CA ALA A 46 -20.57 13.23 10.56
C ALA A 46 -19.13 13.54 10.11
N SER A 47 -18.62 12.85 9.09
CA SER A 47 -17.31 13.15 8.48
C SER A 47 -17.34 12.82 7.00
N PRO A 48 -17.35 13.82 6.10
CA PRO A 48 -17.30 13.59 4.66
C PRO A 48 -16.08 12.77 4.24
N MET A 49 -14.93 12.91 4.91
CA MET A 49 -13.71 12.18 4.56
C MET A 49 -13.76 10.69 4.98
N ILE A 50 -14.43 10.35 6.08
CA ILE A 50 -14.57 8.97 6.55
C ILE A 50 -15.81 8.30 5.93
N ALA A 51 -16.85 9.08 5.64
CA ALA A 51 -18.13 8.63 5.10
C ALA A 51 -18.16 8.56 3.56
N SER A 52 -17.19 9.17 2.86
CA SER A 52 -17.20 9.20 1.39
C SER A 52 -16.45 8.05 0.72
N LEU A 53 -15.65 7.25 1.44
CA LEU A 53 -14.78 6.23 0.84
C LEU A 53 -15.16 4.82 1.30
N ALA A 54 -15.70 4.01 0.38
CA ALA A 54 -16.04 2.61 0.65
C ALA A 54 -14.83 1.75 1.07
N GLY A 55 -13.61 2.17 0.70
CA GLY A 55 -12.36 1.48 1.06
C GLY A 55 -11.74 1.88 2.41
N PHE A 56 -12.30 2.85 3.13
CA PHE A 56 -11.65 3.40 4.32
C PHE A 56 -11.62 2.40 5.49
N ALA A 57 -12.74 1.76 5.80
CA ALA A 57 -12.83 0.76 6.88
C ALA A 57 -11.85 -0.42 6.71
N PRO A 58 -11.79 -1.11 5.54
CA PRO A 58 -10.82 -2.18 5.34
C PRO A 58 -9.36 -1.71 5.36
N TYR A 59 -9.09 -0.49 4.85
CA TYR A 59 -7.76 0.12 4.90
C TYR A 59 -7.31 0.31 6.35
N VAL A 60 -8.13 0.99 7.18
CA VAL A 60 -7.81 1.23 8.61
C VAL A 60 -7.65 -0.08 9.36
N SER A 61 -8.53 -1.06 9.12
CA SER A 61 -8.45 -2.38 9.76
C SER A 61 -7.13 -3.09 9.45
N SER A 62 -6.71 -3.07 8.19
CA SER A 62 -5.48 -3.74 7.74
C SER A 62 -4.22 -2.98 8.16
N PHE A 63 -4.27 -1.64 8.18
CA PHE A 63 -3.23 -0.77 8.72
C PHE A 63 -2.98 -1.08 10.20
N LEU A 64 -4.03 -1.10 11.02
CA LEU A 64 -3.92 -1.43 12.45
C LEU A 64 -3.47 -2.87 12.65
N PHE A 65 -3.95 -3.80 11.83
CA PHE A 65 -3.48 -5.17 11.86
C PHE A 65 -1.96 -5.23 11.67
N SER A 66 -1.44 -4.52 10.67
CA SER A 66 -0.01 -4.47 10.37
C SER A 66 0.81 -3.86 11.52
N LEU A 67 0.33 -2.76 12.12
CA LEU A 67 0.96 -2.13 13.28
C LEU A 67 1.04 -3.06 14.49
N ILE A 68 -0.08 -3.69 14.86
CA ILE A 68 -0.13 -4.62 16.01
C ILE A 68 0.69 -5.88 15.70
N SER A 69 0.77 -6.30 14.43
CA SER A 69 1.56 -7.47 13.99
C SER A 69 3.05 -7.33 14.28
N ALA A 70 3.60 -6.10 14.29
CA ALA A 70 4.97 -5.83 14.70
C ALA A 70 5.30 -6.38 16.09
N PHE A 71 4.32 -6.37 16.99
CA PHE A 71 4.42 -6.95 18.33
C PHE A 71 3.94 -8.41 18.35
N THR A 72 2.79 -8.70 17.71
CA THR A 72 2.16 -10.03 17.78
C THR A 72 3.03 -11.13 17.20
N ILE A 73 3.62 -10.92 16.03
CA ILE A 73 4.35 -11.96 15.29
C ILE A 73 5.56 -12.47 16.10
N PRO A 74 6.48 -11.62 16.59
CA PRO A 74 7.57 -12.09 17.45
C PRO A 74 7.05 -12.66 18.79
N PHE A 75 5.90 -12.22 19.30
CA PHE A 75 5.33 -12.76 20.52
C PHE A 75 4.75 -14.19 20.37
N ILE A 76 4.00 -14.44 19.30
CA ILE A 76 3.38 -15.75 19.02
C ILE A 76 4.45 -16.75 18.58
N ILE A 77 5.24 -16.40 17.56
CA ILE A 77 6.11 -17.34 16.87
C ILE A 77 7.55 -17.30 17.41
N GLY A 78 7.98 -16.23 18.07
CA GLY A 78 9.36 -16.07 18.54
C GLY A 78 9.84 -17.09 19.58
N ASN A 79 8.98 -18.00 20.02
CA ASN A 79 9.32 -19.06 20.98
C ASN A 79 9.50 -20.46 20.36
N PHE A 80 9.32 -20.62 19.04
CA PHE A 80 9.21 -21.96 18.43
C PHE A 80 10.43 -22.88 18.67
N LEU A 81 11.64 -22.33 18.80
CA LEU A 81 12.86 -23.13 19.07
C LEU A 81 12.95 -23.64 20.51
N ILE A 82 12.38 -22.90 21.47
CA ILE A 82 12.45 -23.20 22.91
C ILE A 82 11.27 -24.08 23.33
N ASP A 83 10.08 -23.79 22.80
CA ASP A 83 8.86 -24.54 23.08
C ASP A 83 8.98 -26.00 22.58
N ASP A 84 9.65 -26.23 21.44
CA ASP A 84 9.93 -27.58 20.90
C ASP A 84 10.99 -28.36 21.71
N LYS A 85 11.96 -27.66 22.32
CA LYS A 85 12.94 -28.29 23.22
C LYS A 85 12.33 -28.72 24.54
N LYS A 86 11.33 -27.99 25.05
CA LYS A 86 10.69 -28.25 26.35
C LYS A 86 9.64 -29.37 26.32
N THR A 87 8.93 -29.55 25.21
CA THR A 87 7.80 -30.50 25.13
C THR A 87 8.18 -31.93 24.74
N ARG A 88 9.47 -32.26 24.54
CA ARG A 88 9.95 -33.56 23.99
C ARG A 88 9.25 -34.03 22.70
N VAL A 89 8.44 -33.19 22.04
CA VAL A 89 7.81 -33.47 20.72
C VAL A 89 8.87 -33.82 19.67
N ASN A 90 10.05 -33.25 19.87
CA ASN A 90 11.28 -33.61 19.21
C ASN A 90 11.48 -35.14 19.10
N GLU A 91 11.32 -35.93 20.17
CA GLU A 91 11.60 -37.39 20.20
C GLU A 91 10.72 -38.23 19.26
N VAL A 92 9.44 -37.86 19.08
CA VAL A 92 8.52 -38.61 18.19
C VAL A 92 8.72 -38.22 16.72
N ILE A 93 8.99 -36.94 16.45
CA ILE A 93 9.34 -36.49 15.08
C ILE A 93 10.75 -37.01 14.72
N TYR A 94 11.65 -37.28 15.69
CA TYR A 94 13.05 -37.73 15.47
C TYR A 94 13.17 -39.10 14.84
N SER A 95 12.08 -39.86 14.75
CA SER A 95 12.03 -41.14 14.05
C SER A 95 12.02 -41.02 12.50
N LYS A 96 11.79 -39.82 11.94
CA LYS A 96 11.76 -39.58 10.48
C LYS A 96 12.90 -38.66 10.01
N PRO A 97 13.64 -39.02 8.93
CA PRO A 97 14.72 -38.20 8.38
C PRO A 97 14.16 -36.99 7.60
N VAL A 98 13.62 -36.00 8.31
CA VAL A 98 13.14 -34.74 7.71
C VAL A 98 14.30 -33.74 7.67
N SER A 99 14.67 -33.29 6.46
CA SER A 99 15.68 -32.23 6.23
C SER A 99 15.34 -30.93 6.97
N ASN A 100 16.35 -30.14 7.33
CA ASN A 100 16.16 -28.85 8.02
C ASN A 100 15.25 -27.91 7.22
N LEU A 101 15.40 -27.86 5.89
CA LEU A 101 14.55 -27.03 5.02
C LEU A 101 13.06 -27.38 5.15
N LYS A 102 12.71 -28.66 5.02
CA LYS A 102 11.31 -29.11 5.08
C LYS A 102 10.66 -28.74 6.42
N TYR A 103 11.41 -28.87 7.51
CA TYR A 103 10.92 -28.51 8.84
C TYR A 103 10.72 -27.00 8.99
N VAL A 104 11.71 -26.19 8.60
CA VAL A 104 11.60 -24.72 8.64
C VAL A 104 10.46 -24.22 7.75
N MET A 105 10.33 -24.75 6.53
CA MET A 105 9.23 -24.40 5.63
C MET A 105 7.88 -24.79 6.23
N GLY A 106 7.76 -25.99 6.79
CA GLY A 106 6.54 -26.45 7.43
C GLY A 106 6.10 -25.52 8.55
N LYS A 107 7.02 -25.19 9.47
CA LYS A 107 6.75 -24.25 10.57
C LYS A 107 6.39 -22.85 10.07
N PHE A 108 7.10 -22.36 9.07
CA PHE A 108 6.84 -21.05 8.48
C PHE A 108 5.45 -20.98 7.84
N ILE A 109 5.08 -21.98 7.03
CA ILE A 109 3.77 -22.06 6.38
C ILE A 109 2.66 -22.16 7.45
N GLY A 110 2.82 -23.01 8.46
CA GLY A 110 1.85 -23.13 9.56
C GLY A 110 1.66 -21.81 10.30
N SER A 111 2.76 -21.12 10.59
CA SER A 111 2.77 -19.79 11.23
C SER A 111 2.06 -18.72 10.39
N ILE A 112 2.35 -18.65 9.10
CA ILE A 112 1.68 -17.73 8.17
C ILE A 112 0.19 -18.03 8.13
N LEU A 113 -0.21 -19.29 7.99
CA LEU A 113 -1.63 -19.67 7.93
C LEU A 113 -2.38 -19.25 9.21
N THR A 114 -1.76 -19.37 10.38
CA THR A 114 -2.33 -18.90 11.64
C THR A 114 -2.53 -17.38 11.65
N LEU A 115 -1.55 -16.60 11.20
CA LEU A 115 -1.65 -15.13 11.14
C LEU A 115 -2.65 -14.67 10.06
N ILE A 116 -2.68 -15.32 8.91
CA ILE A 116 -3.68 -15.08 7.86
C ILE A 116 -5.09 -15.35 8.41
N THR A 117 -5.27 -16.41 9.20
CA THR A 117 -6.57 -16.72 9.82
C THR A 117 -7.06 -15.58 10.70
N ILE A 118 -6.18 -14.97 11.51
CA ILE A 118 -6.54 -13.77 12.29
C ILE A 118 -6.97 -12.62 11.37
N SER A 119 -6.20 -12.35 10.31
CA SER A 119 -6.53 -11.27 9.36
C SER A 119 -7.87 -11.49 8.64
N LEU A 120 -8.20 -12.74 8.29
CA LEU A 120 -9.47 -13.11 7.68
C LEU A 120 -10.63 -12.93 8.65
N ILE A 121 -10.46 -13.29 9.93
CA ILE A 121 -11.47 -13.06 10.97
C ILE A 121 -11.75 -11.56 11.14
N ILE A 122 -10.70 -10.73 11.15
CA ILE A 122 -10.83 -9.27 11.26
C ILE A 122 -11.59 -8.70 10.06
N ILE A 123 -11.23 -9.10 8.85
CA ILE A 123 -11.89 -8.69 7.61
C ILE A 123 -13.36 -9.10 7.62
N PHE A 124 -13.64 -10.34 8.03
CA PHE A 124 -15.00 -10.86 8.11
C PHE A 124 -15.85 -10.01 9.08
N ILE A 125 -15.36 -9.77 10.29
CA ILE A 125 -16.08 -8.98 11.30
C ILE A 125 -16.25 -7.53 10.86
N SER A 126 -15.21 -6.91 10.31
CA SER A 126 -15.30 -5.56 9.73
C SER A 126 -16.36 -5.50 8.62
N SER A 127 -16.43 -6.52 7.76
CA SER A 127 -17.44 -6.60 6.70
C SER A 127 -18.85 -6.69 7.27
N VAL A 128 -19.08 -7.55 8.26
CA VAL A 128 -20.37 -7.70 8.94
C VAL A 128 -20.81 -6.38 9.58
N ILE A 129 -19.89 -5.68 10.26
CA ILE A 129 -20.16 -4.36 10.87
C ILE A 129 -20.56 -3.34 9.80
N GLN A 130 -19.82 -3.24 8.70
CA GLN A 130 -20.13 -2.26 7.65
C GLN A 130 -21.45 -2.58 6.95
N ILE A 131 -21.76 -3.85 6.70
CA ILE A 131 -23.03 -4.26 6.08
C ILE A 131 -24.24 -3.95 6.99
N THR A 132 -24.08 -4.08 8.30
CA THR A 132 -25.19 -3.96 9.25
C THR A 132 -25.45 -2.53 9.74
N ILE A 133 -24.40 -1.73 9.90
CA ILE A 133 -24.50 -0.40 10.53
C ILE A 133 -24.34 0.74 9.50
N ALA A 134 -23.48 0.58 8.50
CA ALA A 134 -23.21 1.68 7.56
C ALA A 134 -24.32 1.80 6.51
N VAL A 135 -24.56 3.03 6.05
CA VAL A 135 -25.61 3.33 5.06
C VAL A 135 -25.10 3.15 3.62
N ARG A 136 -23.78 3.10 3.41
CA ARG A 136 -23.17 2.99 2.08
C ARG A 136 -23.18 1.57 1.52
N PRO A 137 -23.17 1.42 0.18
CA PRO A 137 -23.07 0.12 -0.46
C PRO A 137 -21.72 -0.54 -0.14
N TYR A 138 -21.80 -1.76 0.38
CA TYR A 138 -20.64 -2.58 0.69
C TYR A 138 -19.88 -2.97 -0.58
N ARG A 139 -18.54 -2.84 -0.56
CA ARG A 139 -17.64 -3.26 -1.64
C ARG A 139 -16.58 -4.21 -1.08
N ILE A 140 -16.50 -5.43 -1.64
CA ILE A 140 -15.55 -6.45 -1.20
C ILE A 140 -14.11 -6.18 -1.69
N VAL A 141 -13.96 -5.52 -2.85
CA VAL A 141 -12.64 -5.33 -3.48
C VAL A 141 -11.62 -4.65 -2.55
N PRO A 142 -11.94 -3.55 -1.85
CA PRO A 142 -11.02 -2.92 -0.90
C PRO A 142 -10.57 -3.82 0.26
N TYR A 143 -11.38 -4.80 0.68
CA TYR A 143 -11.00 -5.76 1.72
C TYR A 143 -9.94 -6.74 1.21
N ILE A 144 -10.16 -7.28 0.00
CA ILE A 144 -9.22 -8.20 -0.64
C ILE A 144 -7.90 -7.49 -0.96
N THR A 145 -7.95 -6.27 -1.50
CA THR A 145 -6.74 -5.50 -1.81
C THR A 145 -5.96 -5.15 -0.55
N SER A 146 -6.63 -4.77 0.54
CA SER A 146 -5.96 -4.46 1.82
C SER A 146 -5.34 -5.72 2.44
N LEU A 147 -5.98 -6.88 2.34
CA LEU A 147 -5.40 -8.16 2.76
C LEU A 147 -4.12 -8.47 1.99
N LEU A 148 -4.17 -8.37 0.66
CA LEU A 148 -3.06 -8.74 -0.22
C LEU A 148 -1.91 -7.73 -0.19
N LEU A 149 -2.20 -6.44 -0.07
CA LEU A 149 -1.20 -5.38 -0.14
C LEU A 149 -0.72 -4.90 1.22
N ILE A 150 -1.43 -5.13 2.32
CA ILE A 150 -1.00 -4.66 3.65
C ILE A 150 -0.68 -5.87 4.54
N CYS A 151 -1.66 -6.73 4.79
CA CYS A 151 -1.52 -7.82 5.77
C CYS A 151 -0.51 -8.88 5.32
N LEU A 152 -0.67 -9.43 4.11
CA LEU A 152 0.12 -10.57 3.64
C LEU A 152 1.63 -10.26 3.53
N PRO A 153 2.07 -9.13 2.93
CA PRO A 153 3.49 -8.77 2.87
C PRO A 153 4.09 -8.56 4.27
N THR A 154 3.33 -7.91 5.17
CA THR A 154 3.74 -7.70 6.56
C THR A 154 3.96 -9.03 7.28
N ILE A 155 2.99 -9.95 7.19
CA ILE A 155 3.04 -11.28 7.81
C ILE A 155 4.26 -12.05 7.34
N ILE A 156 4.47 -12.12 6.02
CA ILE A 156 5.57 -12.89 5.41
C ILE A 156 6.92 -12.29 5.81
N PHE A 157 7.08 -10.97 5.70
CA PHE A 157 8.32 -10.28 6.04
C PHE A 157 8.69 -10.43 7.51
N LEU A 158 7.78 -10.07 8.43
CA LEU A 158 8.05 -10.15 9.87
C LEU A 158 8.25 -11.59 10.34
N SER A 159 7.48 -12.54 9.82
CA SER A 159 7.70 -13.95 10.13
C SER A 159 9.08 -14.39 9.66
N GLY A 160 9.47 -14.06 8.42
CA GLY A 160 10.81 -14.37 7.91
C GLY A 160 11.93 -13.79 8.76
N LEU A 161 11.78 -12.53 9.19
CA LEU A 161 12.71 -11.85 10.08
C LEU A 161 12.81 -12.55 11.45
N VAL A 162 11.67 -12.88 12.07
CA VAL A 162 11.63 -13.59 13.36
C VAL A 162 12.29 -14.95 13.25
N PHE A 163 12.02 -15.71 12.20
CA PHE A 163 12.66 -17.00 11.99
C PHE A 163 14.18 -16.85 11.85
N ALA A 164 14.66 -15.99 10.93
CA ALA A 164 16.10 -15.78 10.73
C ALA A 164 16.82 -15.35 12.02
N LEU A 165 16.27 -14.36 12.74
CA LEU A 165 16.86 -13.87 14.00
C LEU A 165 16.86 -14.93 15.11
N ASN A 166 15.84 -15.79 15.17
CA ASN A 166 15.80 -16.87 16.14
C ASN A 166 16.95 -17.85 15.98
N PHE A 167 17.36 -18.16 14.75
CA PHE A 167 18.51 -19.03 14.51
C PHE A 167 19.85 -18.37 14.85
N ILE A 168 19.99 -17.08 14.55
CA ILE A 168 21.22 -16.32 14.79
C ILE A 168 21.43 -16.08 16.29
N LEU A 169 20.41 -15.56 16.97
CA LEU A 169 20.52 -15.03 18.33
C LEU A 169 20.22 -16.06 19.41
N LYS A 170 19.38 -17.07 19.10
CA LYS A 170 18.96 -18.14 20.03
C LYS A 170 18.38 -17.63 21.36
N ASN A 171 18.01 -16.35 21.44
CA ASN A 171 17.42 -15.71 22.60
C ASN A 171 16.14 -14.98 22.18
N ARG A 172 15.00 -15.54 22.60
CA ARG A 172 13.66 -15.04 22.28
C ARG A 172 13.45 -13.58 22.65
N PHE A 173 14.03 -13.12 23.77
CA PHE A 173 13.80 -11.77 24.27
C PHE A 173 14.54 -10.77 23.40
N ILE A 174 15.77 -11.10 22.99
CA ILE A 174 16.55 -10.28 22.07
C ILE A 174 15.88 -10.23 20.69
N VAL A 175 15.41 -11.38 20.17
CA VAL A 175 14.67 -11.42 18.90
C VAL A 175 13.43 -10.52 18.96
N PHE A 176 12.64 -10.67 20.03
CA PHE A 176 11.46 -9.86 20.25
C PHE A 176 11.79 -8.36 20.30
N LEU A 177 12.80 -7.96 21.08
CA LEU A 177 13.23 -6.57 21.19
C LEU A 177 13.75 -6.00 19.87
N ILE A 178 14.51 -6.78 19.09
CA ILE A 178 15.03 -6.32 17.80
C ILE A 178 13.90 -6.12 16.79
N VAL A 179 12.93 -7.05 16.72
CA VAL A 179 11.82 -6.93 15.76
C VAL A 179 10.91 -5.76 16.12
N VAL A 180 10.58 -5.60 17.41
CA VAL A 180 9.79 -4.45 17.88
C VAL A 180 10.55 -3.15 17.71
N GLY A 181 11.84 -3.11 18.07
CA GLY A 181 12.70 -1.93 17.91
C GLY A 181 12.89 -1.52 16.46
N PHE A 182 13.14 -2.47 15.55
CA PHE A 182 13.15 -2.25 14.11
C PHE A 182 11.82 -1.67 13.63
N SER A 183 10.70 -2.21 14.12
CA SER A 183 9.37 -1.77 13.71
C SER A 183 9.10 -0.34 14.15
N ILE A 184 9.43 0.01 15.40
CA ILE A 184 9.31 1.37 15.93
C ILE A 184 10.20 2.33 15.12
N PHE A 185 11.44 1.94 14.85
CA PHE A 185 12.38 2.75 14.07
C PHE A 185 11.89 2.99 12.63
N SER A 186 11.41 1.95 11.95
CA SER A 186 10.83 2.07 10.61
C SER A 186 9.61 2.99 10.58
N ILE A 187 8.66 2.80 11.51
CA ILE A 187 7.37 3.48 11.50
C ILE A 187 7.49 4.94 11.98
N PHE A 188 8.15 5.18 13.11
CA PHE A 188 8.12 6.48 13.79
C PHE A 188 9.34 7.35 13.52
N ILE A 189 10.52 6.75 13.24
CA ILE A 189 11.76 7.51 13.05
C ILE A 189 12.01 7.79 11.58
N ILE A 190 11.97 6.74 10.74
CA ILE A 190 12.15 6.89 9.29
C ILE A 190 10.87 7.43 8.65
N GLY A 191 9.74 6.76 8.86
CA GLY A 191 8.48 7.13 8.23
C GLY A 191 8.64 7.28 6.70
N ASP A 192 8.27 8.46 6.19
CA ASP A 192 8.33 8.78 4.76
C ASP A 192 9.71 9.26 4.28
N LYS A 193 10.61 9.63 5.20
CA LYS A 193 11.95 10.20 4.90
C LYS A 193 12.84 9.24 4.10
N GLY A 194 12.67 7.94 4.27
CA GLY A 194 13.41 6.89 3.56
C GLY A 194 12.85 6.58 2.17
N PHE A 195 12.27 7.55 1.46
CA PHE A 195 11.52 7.34 0.21
C PHE A 195 10.42 6.27 0.33
N ARG A 196 9.91 6.07 1.56
CA ARG A 196 8.92 5.02 1.90
C ARG A 196 9.41 3.59 1.59
N LEU A 197 10.72 3.39 1.39
CA LEU A 197 11.31 2.07 1.15
C LEU A 197 11.40 1.23 2.42
N ILE A 198 11.63 1.88 3.57
CA ILE A 198 11.74 1.24 4.89
C ILE A 198 10.40 1.44 5.63
N ASP A 199 9.33 0.98 4.99
CA ASP A 199 7.96 0.97 5.52
C ASP A 199 7.37 -0.41 5.26
N PHE A 200 7.69 -1.37 6.14
CA PHE A 200 7.21 -2.74 6.02
C PHE A 200 5.72 -2.85 6.32
N SER A 201 5.15 -1.92 7.09
CA SER A 201 3.77 -1.95 7.59
C SER A 201 2.76 -1.21 6.71
N ALA A 202 3.24 -0.53 5.66
CA ALA A 202 2.43 0.30 4.76
C ALA A 202 1.84 1.53 5.43
N THR A 203 2.48 2.05 6.48
CA THR A 203 1.93 3.16 7.26
C THR A 203 1.95 4.49 6.50
N THR A 204 2.89 4.63 5.56
CA THR A 204 3.09 5.84 4.76
C THR A 204 2.65 5.66 3.32
N LEU A 205 2.19 4.47 2.93
CA LEU A 205 1.69 4.22 1.58
C LEU A 205 0.24 4.68 1.41
N PRO A 206 -0.13 5.35 0.29
CA PRO A 206 -1.49 5.78 -0.02
C PRO A 206 -2.31 4.60 -0.56
N LEU A 207 -2.44 3.54 0.24
CA LEU A 207 -3.23 2.35 -0.07
C LEU A 207 -4.72 2.49 0.32
N ASN A 208 -5.19 3.72 0.54
CA ASN A 208 -6.59 4.02 0.70
C ASN A 208 -7.20 4.45 -0.66
N PRO A 209 -8.01 3.62 -1.31
CA PRO A 209 -8.54 3.93 -2.64
C PRO A 209 -9.59 5.04 -2.59
N SER A 210 -9.49 6.01 -3.51
CA SER A 210 -10.56 6.97 -3.80
C SER A 210 -11.69 6.33 -4.60
N ASP A 211 -12.94 6.63 -4.28
CA ASP A 211 -14.10 6.18 -5.07
C ASP A 211 -14.14 6.82 -6.48
N ILE A 212 -13.41 7.92 -6.70
CA ILE A 212 -13.38 8.68 -7.96
C ILE A 212 -12.07 8.45 -8.70
N MET A 213 -10.93 8.62 -8.01
CA MET A 213 -9.60 8.54 -8.63
C MET A 213 -8.95 7.15 -8.51
N GLY A 214 -9.50 6.27 -7.67
CA GLY A 214 -8.92 4.97 -7.37
C GLY A 214 -7.68 5.09 -6.50
N TYR A 215 -6.73 4.17 -6.69
CA TYR A 215 -5.41 4.25 -6.07
C TYR A 215 -4.53 5.27 -6.79
N GLY A 216 -3.59 5.88 -6.05
CA GLY A 216 -2.54 6.72 -6.61
C GLY A 216 -1.51 5.90 -7.42
N ASN A 217 -0.23 5.98 -7.06
CA ASN A 217 0.86 5.28 -7.77
C ASN A 217 0.96 3.79 -7.41
N ILE A 218 -0.13 3.05 -7.61
CA ILE A 218 -0.31 1.67 -7.13
C ILE A 218 0.81 0.73 -7.58
N ASN A 219 1.45 1.02 -8.71
CA ASN A 219 2.55 0.22 -9.24
C ASN A 219 3.76 0.24 -8.29
N ASN A 220 4.18 1.42 -7.84
CA ASN A 220 5.29 1.54 -6.88
C ASN A 220 4.94 0.86 -5.56
N GLU A 221 3.69 0.98 -5.10
CA GLU A 221 3.23 0.30 -3.90
C GLU A 221 3.23 -1.23 -4.05
N ILE A 222 2.71 -1.78 -5.15
CA ILE A 222 2.75 -3.22 -5.44
C ILE A 222 4.18 -3.72 -5.47
N MET A 223 5.09 -3.03 -6.18
CA MET A 223 6.50 -3.39 -6.26
C MET A 223 7.16 -3.44 -4.88
N GLN A 224 6.85 -2.46 -4.03
CA GLN A 224 7.39 -2.39 -2.67
C GLN A 224 6.86 -3.54 -1.80
N ARG A 225 5.58 -3.91 -1.97
CA ARG A 225 4.99 -5.07 -1.28
C ARG A 225 5.52 -6.40 -1.76
N THR A 226 5.72 -6.55 -3.06
CA THR A 226 6.39 -7.72 -3.63
C THR A 226 7.83 -7.83 -3.11
N ALA A 227 8.56 -6.72 -3.00
CA ALA A 227 9.90 -6.71 -2.42
C ALA A 227 9.90 -7.26 -0.99
N TYR A 228 9.00 -6.80 -0.12
CA TYR A 228 8.91 -7.31 1.26
C TYR A 228 8.58 -8.80 1.36
N ILE A 229 7.72 -9.33 0.47
CA ILE A 229 7.46 -10.78 0.38
C ILE A 229 8.77 -11.53 0.08
N PHE A 230 9.52 -11.08 -0.94
CA PHE A 230 10.78 -11.74 -1.31
C PHE A 230 11.88 -11.57 -0.25
N ILE A 231 11.92 -10.46 0.49
CA ILE A 231 12.82 -10.32 1.65
C ILE A 231 12.46 -11.37 2.70
N GLY A 232 11.18 -11.51 3.05
CA GLY A 232 10.73 -12.53 4.00
C GLY A 232 11.10 -13.95 3.56
N LEU A 233 10.88 -14.28 2.29
CA LEU A 233 11.27 -15.59 1.73
C LEU A 233 12.79 -15.81 1.75
N SER A 234 13.58 -14.79 1.38
CA SER A 234 15.05 -14.87 1.44
C SER A 234 15.54 -15.15 2.86
N LEU A 235 14.98 -14.45 3.86
CA LEU A 235 15.29 -14.67 5.28
C LEU A 235 14.93 -16.07 5.75
N ILE A 236 13.86 -16.65 5.21
CA ILE A 236 13.46 -18.02 5.50
C ILE A 236 14.42 -19.05 4.91
N PHE A 237 14.90 -18.88 3.68
CA PHE A 237 15.97 -19.74 3.16
C PHE A 237 17.28 -19.55 3.92
N LEU A 238 17.60 -18.32 4.34
CA LEU A 238 18.76 -18.05 5.19
C LEU A 238 18.65 -18.78 6.53
N SER A 239 17.45 -18.82 7.12
CA SER A 239 17.19 -19.51 8.38
C SER A 239 17.45 -21.03 8.28
N ALA A 240 17.26 -21.63 7.10
CA ALA A 240 17.55 -23.04 6.84
C ALA A 240 19.04 -23.37 6.68
N VAL A 241 19.93 -22.35 6.55
CA VAL A 241 21.39 -22.54 6.50
C VAL A 241 21.94 -22.99 7.85
N PHE A 242 21.37 -22.47 8.95
CA PHE A 242 21.81 -22.76 10.30
C PHE A 242 21.25 -24.11 10.76
N PRO A 243 22.10 -25.11 11.06
CA PRO A 243 21.63 -26.45 11.38
C PRO A 243 20.83 -26.47 12.69
N PHE A 244 19.60 -26.98 12.61
CA PHE A 244 18.71 -27.12 13.76
C PHE A 244 18.68 -28.55 14.32
N ARG A 245 18.77 -29.55 13.44
CA ARG A 245 18.35 -30.92 13.76
C ARG A 245 19.33 -32.01 13.33
N LEU A 246 19.72 -31.97 12.06
CA LEU A 246 20.75 -32.83 11.48
C LEU A 246 21.88 -31.94 10.99
N SER A 247 23.12 -32.42 11.11
CA SER A 247 24.24 -31.83 10.36
C SER A 247 23.98 -32.10 8.88
N GLU A 248 23.20 -31.23 8.25
CA GLU A 248 23.07 -31.16 6.81
C GLU A 248 24.48 -31.11 6.20
N SER A 249 24.66 -31.79 5.08
CA SER A 249 25.93 -31.70 4.36
C SER A 249 26.22 -30.23 4.03
N ARG A 250 27.49 -29.82 4.10
CA ARG A 250 27.91 -28.44 3.77
C ARG A 250 27.38 -27.98 2.41
N PHE A 251 27.22 -28.91 1.47
CA PHE A 251 26.65 -28.67 0.15
C PHE A 251 25.17 -28.25 0.19
N LEU A 252 24.34 -28.86 1.04
CA LEU A 252 22.93 -28.47 1.16
C LEU A 252 22.80 -27.08 1.82
N SER A 253 23.57 -26.79 2.88
CA SER A 253 23.61 -25.45 3.47
C SER A 253 24.08 -24.38 2.48
N LEU A 254 25.09 -24.68 1.66
CA LEU A 254 25.54 -23.78 0.60
C LEU A 254 24.47 -23.55 -0.47
N LYS A 255 23.75 -24.59 -0.89
CA LYS A 255 22.59 -24.45 -1.80
C LYS A 255 21.52 -23.52 -1.22
N MET A 256 21.15 -23.68 0.05
CA MET A 256 20.16 -22.79 0.69
C MET A 256 20.64 -21.35 0.76
N LEU A 257 21.94 -21.14 1.02
CA LEU A 257 22.54 -19.81 1.02
C LEU A 257 22.48 -19.18 -0.38
N ILE A 258 22.86 -19.92 -1.43
CA ILE A 258 22.79 -19.44 -2.81
C ILE A 258 21.35 -19.06 -3.17
N ILE A 259 20.37 -19.92 -2.84
CA ILE A 259 18.94 -19.63 -3.09
C ILE A 259 18.51 -18.36 -2.34
N SER A 260 18.87 -18.22 -1.06
CA SER A 260 18.58 -17.02 -0.26
C SER A 260 19.14 -15.75 -0.90
N VAL A 261 20.39 -15.79 -1.36
CA VAL A 261 21.07 -14.67 -2.04
C VAL A 261 20.39 -14.34 -3.37
N VAL A 262 20.07 -15.33 -4.20
CA VAL A 262 19.38 -15.11 -5.48
C VAL A 262 18.01 -14.47 -5.26
N ILE A 263 17.24 -14.93 -4.27
CA ILE A 263 15.95 -14.33 -3.92
C ILE A 263 16.13 -12.89 -3.39
N ALA A 264 17.21 -12.61 -2.64
CA ALA A 264 17.51 -11.27 -2.12
C ALA A 264 17.82 -10.23 -3.22
N LEU A 265 18.21 -10.66 -4.42
CA LEU A 265 18.45 -9.76 -5.56
C LEU A 265 17.14 -9.15 -6.10
N ILE A 266 16.00 -9.84 -5.95
CA ILE A 266 14.70 -9.36 -6.45
C ILE A 266 14.28 -8.05 -5.75
N PRO A 267 14.24 -7.97 -4.40
CA PRO A 267 13.97 -6.71 -3.69
C PRO A 267 14.92 -5.57 -4.08
N VAL A 268 16.21 -5.86 -4.30
CA VAL A 268 17.21 -4.85 -4.71
C VAL A 268 16.83 -4.23 -6.06
N PHE A 269 16.46 -5.07 -7.03
CA PHE A 269 15.99 -4.59 -8.34
C PHE A 269 14.69 -3.78 -8.22
N LEU A 270 13.72 -4.25 -7.43
CA LEU A 270 12.44 -3.57 -7.23
C LEU A 270 12.61 -2.20 -6.55
N PHE A 271 13.41 -2.11 -5.49
CA PHE A 271 13.70 -0.84 -4.82
C PHE A 271 14.47 0.13 -5.71
N LYS A 272 15.42 -0.35 -6.51
CA LYS A 272 16.09 0.50 -7.52
C LYS A 272 15.10 1.07 -8.53
N SER A 273 14.15 0.26 -9.00
CA SER A 273 13.12 0.70 -9.93
C SER A 273 12.16 1.72 -9.30
N ILE A 274 11.76 1.51 -8.04
CA ILE A 274 10.97 2.49 -7.27
C ILE A 274 11.72 3.82 -7.14
N LEU A 275 13.00 3.79 -6.76
CA LEU A 275 13.83 4.99 -6.68
C LEU A 275 13.89 5.73 -8.02
N ASN A 276 14.12 5.01 -9.11
CA ASN A 276 14.12 5.59 -10.45
C ASN A 276 12.79 6.28 -10.78
N ASN A 277 11.65 5.67 -10.43
CA ASN A 277 10.34 6.27 -10.63
C ASN A 277 10.16 7.54 -9.77
N ILE A 278 10.59 7.51 -8.51
CA ILE A 278 10.53 8.68 -7.62
C ILE A 278 11.40 9.83 -8.18
N TYR A 279 12.59 9.55 -8.69
CA TYR A 279 13.44 10.57 -9.31
C TYR A 279 12.82 11.14 -10.58
N LYS A 280 12.21 10.30 -11.42
CA LYS A 280 11.45 10.76 -12.62
C LYS A 280 10.26 11.65 -12.24
N ASP A 281 9.51 11.28 -11.20
CA ASP A 281 8.38 12.07 -10.71
C ASP A 281 8.87 13.43 -10.16
N LYS A 282 9.98 13.42 -9.41
CA LYS A 282 10.61 14.65 -8.90
C LYS A 282 11.05 15.57 -10.04
N GLN A 283 11.69 15.02 -11.08
CA GLN A 283 12.11 15.80 -12.24
C GLN A 283 10.90 16.37 -13.00
N THR A 284 9.85 15.58 -13.18
CA THR A 284 8.61 16.04 -13.82
C THR A 284 7.99 17.20 -13.05
N ARG A 285 7.98 17.14 -11.72
CA ARG A 285 7.51 18.24 -10.86
C ARG A 285 8.37 19.51 -11.03
N ILE A 286 9.69 19.38 -11.09
CA ILE A 286 10.60 20.52 -11.34
C ILE A 286 10.31 21.14 -12.70
N ASN A 287 10.10 20.33 -13.75
CA ASN A 287 9.78 20.83 -15.08
C ASN A 287 8.42 21.55 -15.10
N ILE A 288 7.40 21.03 -14.40
CA ILE A 288 6.11 21.71 -14.24
C ILE A 288 6.29 23.06 -13.54
N LEU A 289 7.06 23.12 -12.44
CA LEU A 289 7.32 24.39 -11.73
C LEU A 289 8.08 25.38 -12.61
N THR A 290 9.04 24.91 -13.39
CA THR A 290 9.82 25.75 -14.33
C THR A 290 8.91 26.33 -15.41
N ALA A 291 7.98 25.53 -15.95
CA ALA A 291 6.96 26.02 -16.88
C ALA A 291 6.06 27.08 -16.20
N HIS A 292 5.56 26.83 -14.99
CA HIS A 292 4.76 27.83 -14.26
C HIS A 292 5.50 29.16 -14.06
N ASN A 293 6.78 29.13 -13.68
CA ASN A 293 7.60 30.32 -13.52
C ASN A 293 7.84 31.06 -14.84
N LYS A 294 7.96 30.34 -15.98
CA LYS A 294 8.08 30.96 -17.30
C LYS A 294 6.82 31.75 -17.68
N TYR A 295 5.64 31.28 -17.29
CA TYR A 295 4.38 31.96 -17.61
C TYR A 295 3.88 32.92 -16.52
N SER A 296 4.55 33.01 -15.37
CA SER A 296 4.12 33.90 -14.27
C SER A 296 4.28 35.38 -14.57
N GLU A 297 5.10 35.76 -15.55
CA GLU A 297 5.29 37.14 -16.00
C GLU A 297 4.15 37.65 -16.90
N PHE A 298 3.30 36.75 -17.41
CA PHE A 298 2.16 37.15 -18.23
C PHE A 298 1.04 37.73 -17.38
N PRO A 299 0.31 38.76 -17.88
CA PRO A 299 -0.80 39.36 -17.15
C PRO A 299 -1.89 38.32 -16.90
N LEU A 300 -2.31 38.23 -15.63
CA LEU A 300 -3.36 37.30 -15.21
C LEU A 300 -4.72 37.75 -15.76
N ILE A 301 -5.44 36.80 -16.36
CA ILE A 301 -6.84 36.95 -16.72
C ILE A 301 -7.71 36.60 -15.51
N LYS A 302 -8.90 37.21 -15.42
CA LYS A 302 -9.87 36.90 -14.36
C LYS A 302 -11.02 36.10 -14.96
N VAL A 303 -11.24 34.89 -14.47
CA VAL A 303 -12.47 34.14 -14.80
C VAL A 303 -13.55 34.54 -13.81
N ILE A 304 -14.63 35.16 -14.30
CA ILE A 304 -15.74 35.66 -13.48
C ILE A 304 -16.85 34.62 -13.26
N HIS A 305 -16.96 33.63 -14.15
CA HIS A 305 -17.94 32.57 -14.03
C HIS A 305 -17.45 31.27 -14.67
N TYR A 306 -17.83 30.14 -14.08
CA TYR A 306 -17.62 28.80 -14.62
C TYR A 306 -18.97 28.08 -14.69
N ASP A 307 -19.36 27.68 -15.90
CA ASP A 307 -20.43 26.72 -16.14
C ASP A 307 -19.78 25.39 -16.54
N MET A 308 -19.93 24.37 -15.69
CA MET A 308 -19.19 23.11 -15.80
C MET A 308 -20.15 21.93 -15.82
N ASN A 309 -20.10 21.16 -16.90
CA ASN A 309 -20.73 19.84 -16.96
C ASN A 309 -19.64 18.76 -16.85
N ILE A 310 -19.56 18.10 -15.70
CA ILE A 310 -18.55 17.09 -15.40
C ILE A 310 -19.21 15.71 -15.34
N LYS A 311 -18.76 14.81 -16.22
CA LYS A 311 -19.12 13.40 -16.20
C LYS A 311 -17.96 12.58 -15.64
N LEU A 312 -18.23 11.88 -14.55
CA LEU A 312 -17.28 10.98 -13.91
C LEU A 312 -17.55 9.54 -14.37
N PHE A 313 -16.48 8.79 -14.66
CA PHE A 313 -16.52 7.38 -15.02
C PHE A 313 -15.75 6.56 -13.97
N PRO A 314 -16.38 6.18 -12.85
CA PRO A 314 -15.70 5.53 -11.72
C PRO A 314 -15.03 4.19 -12.06
N SER A 315 -15.58 3.42 -13.01
CA SER A 315 -15.03 2.11 -13.39
C SER A 315 -13.59 2.20 -13.94
N ASN A 316 -13.29 3.26 -14.69
CA ASN A 316 -12.01 3.46 -15.34
C ASN A 316 -11.23 4.64 -14.74
N HIS A 317 -11.74 5.27 -13.67
CA HIS A 317 -11.17 6.44 -13.01
C HIS A 317 -10.87 7.58 -14.01
N ARG A 318 -11.81 7.81 -14.93
CA ARG A 318 -11.72 8.87 -15.95
C ARG A 318 -12.77 9.92 -15.71
N LEU A 319 -12.51 11.12 -16.19
CA LEU A 319 -13.50 12.18 -16.27
C LEU A 319 -13.57 12.76 -17.67
N LYS A 320 -14.72 13.32 -17.99
CA LYS A 320 -14.94 14.20 -19.12
C LYS A 320 -15.62 15.46 -18.60
N ALA A 321 -15.15 16.62 -19.02
CA ALA A 321 -15.73 17.88 -18.63
C ALA A 321 -15.90 18.76 -19.87
N ASP A 322 -17.04 19.45 -19.89
CA ASP A 322 -17.34 20.53 -20.81
C ASP A 322 -17.50 21.78 -19.94
N VAL A 323 -16.57 22.73 -20.09
CA VAL A 323 -16.44 23.91 -19.25
C VAL A 323 -16.60 25.16 -20.10
N LYS A 324 -17.57 26.00 -19.77
CA LYS A 324 -17.70 27.33 -20.33
C LYS A 324 -17.25 28.34 -19.28
N MET A 325 -16.28 29.15 -19.63
CA MET A 325 -15.68 30.13 -18.74
C MET A 325 -16.02 31.52 -19.23
N THR A 326 -16.50 32.37 -18.33
CA THR A 326 -16.66 33.78 -18.62
C THR A 326 -15.40 34.53 -18.19
N VAL A 327 -14.70 35.18 -19.12
CA VAL A 327 -13.35 35.74 -18.90
C VAL A 327 -13.36 37.26 -19.01
N LEU A 328 -12.69 37.91 -18.07
CA LEU A 328 -12.44 39.35 -18.04
C LEU A 328 -10.94 39.60 -18.23
N PHE A 329 -10.63 40.46 -19.20
CA PHE A 329 -9.28 40.92 -19.50
C PHE A 329 -9.04 42.27 -18.82
N PRO A 330 -8.23 42.34 -17.75
CA PRO A 330 -8.01 43.59 -17.02
C PRO A 330 -7.09 44.58 -17.76
N GLN A 331 -6.44 44.16 -18.85
CA GLN A 331 -5.59 45.00 -19.69
C GLN A 331 -6.00 44.86 -21.16
N GLU A 332 -5.96 45.96 -21.90
CA GLU A 332 -6.45 46.02 -23.30
C GLU A 332 -5.52 45.30 -24.30
N ASN A 333 -4.27 44.98 -23.93
CA ASN A 333 -3.26 44.41 -24.83
C ASN A 333 -2.72 43.04 -24.41
N ILE A 334 -3.59 42.17 -23.88
CA ILE A 334 -3.20 40.79 -23.52
C ILE A 334 -3.09 39.95 -24.80
N LYS A 335 -1.88 39.46 -25.12
CA LYS A 335 -1.64 38.62 -26.31
C LYS A 335 -2.01 37.15 -26.05
N LYS A 336 -1.76 36.65 -24.84
CA LYS A 336 -1.97 35.25 -24.43
C LYS A 336 -2.72 35.20 -23.10
N ALA A 337 -3.73 34.36 -23.03
CA ALA A 337 -4.47 34.04 -21.81
C ALA A 337 -3.95 32.72 -21.25
N ILE A 338 -3.50 32.73 -19.99
CA ILE A 338 -2.90 31.57 -19.34
C ILE A 338 -3.95 30.87 -18.45
N PHE A 339 -4.17 29.58 -18.72
CA PHE A 339 -5.00 28.70 -17.92
C PHE A 339 -4.16 27.54 -17.35
N VAL A 340 -4.62 26.96 -16.26
CA VAL A 340 -3.99 25.79 -15.63
C VAL A 340 -4.93 24.60 -15.69
N LEU A 341 -4.50 23.53 -16.36
CA LEU A 341 -5.22 22.27 -16.47
C LEU A 341 -4.28 21.11 -16.16
N ASN A 342 -4.71 20.13 -15.37
CA ASN A 342 -3.86 18.99 -15.01
C ASN A 342 -3.28 18.29 -16.27
N SER A 343 -1.98 17.99 -16.26
CA SER A 343 -1.25 17.40 -17.39
C SER A 343 -1.81 16.04 -17.85
N GLY A 344 -2.50 15.30 -16.98
CA GLY A 344 -3.16 14.02 -17.30
C GLY A 344 -4.47 14.15 -18.09
N LEU A 345 -5.02 15.37 -18.20
CA LEU A 345 -6.26 15.64 -18.94
C LEU A 345 -5.93 16.11 -20.36
N LYS A 346 -6.46 15.43 -21.37
CA LYS A 346 -6.32 15.81 -22.78
C LYS A 346 -7.44 16.77 -23.17
N ILE A 347 -7.07 17.90 -23.78
CA ILE A 347 -8.04 18.84 -24.35
C ILE A 347 -8.54 18.24 -25.66
N THR A 348 -9.86 18.12 -25.80
CA THR A 348 -10.50 17.61 -27.01
C THR A 348 -11.01 18.74 -27.90
N ARG A 349 -11.44 19.85 -27.31
CA ARG A 349 -11.91 21.02 -28.03
C ARG A 349 -11.66 22.31 -27.23
N LEU A 350 -11.28 23.37 -27.92
CA LEU A 350 -11.12 24.72 -27.37
C LEU A 350 -11.75 25.71 -28.35
N THR A 351 -12.86 26.34 -27.99
CA THR A 351 -13.57 27.26 -28.88
C THR A 351 -13.93 28.58 -28.23
N ASP A 352 -14.17 29.59 -29.07
CA ASP A 352 -14.77 30.86 -28.69
C ASP A 352 -16.30 30.71 -28.48
N LYS A 353 -16.95 31.85 -28.20
CA LYS A 353 -18.43 31.96 -28.08
C LYS A 353 -19.17 31.52 -29.35
N ASN A 354 -18.57 31.70 -30.52
CA ASN A 354 -19.17 31.39 -31.83
C ASN A 354 -18.92 29.94 -32.26
N GLY A 355 -18.15 29.17 -31.49
CA GLY A 355 -17.79 27.78 -31.79
C GLY A 355 -16.58 27.64 -32.71
N SER A 356 -15.85 28.73 -32.98
CA SER A 356 -14.61 28.74 -33.76
C SER A 356 -13.45 28.23 -32.91
N ASP A 357 -12.60 27.38 -33.48
CA ASP A 357 -11.45 26.83 -32.76
C ASP A 357 -10.41 27.91 -32.44
N ILE A 358 -9.91 27.90 -31.21
CA ILE A 358 -8.90 28.85 -30.74
C ILE A 358 -7.53 28.15 -30.72
N PRO A 359 -6.48 28.70 -31.35
CA PRO A 359 -5.14 28.15 -31.23
C PRO A 359 -4.61 28.29 -29.80
N TYR A 360 -3.89 27.25 -29.35
CA TYR A 360 -3.28 27.23 -28.03
C TYR A 360 -1.95 26.48 -28.04
N GLU A 361 -1.07 26.89 -27.14
CA GLU A 361 0.15 26.17 -26.79
C GLU A 361 -0.05 25.47 -25.44
N ARG A 362 0.46 24.25 -25.32
CA ARG A 362 0.39 23.49 -24.07
C ARG A 362 1.78 23.09 -23.60
N GLU A 363 2.11 23.47 -22.38
CA GLU A 363 3.36 23.13 -21.72
C GLU A 363 3.04 22.53 -20.33
N TYR A 364 3.07 21.21 -20.23
CA TYR A 364 2.62 20.46 -19.05
C TYR A 364 1.18 20.82 -18.63
N SER A 365 1.05 21.50 -17.49
CA SER A 365 -0.24 21.93 -16.94
C SER A 365 -0.64 23.34 -17.35
N ILE A 366 0.23 24.06 -18.07
CA ILE A 366 -0.07 25.38 -18.61
C ILE A 366 -0.73 25.23 -19.98
N LEU A 367 -1.83 25.97 -20.15
CA LEU A 367 -2.54 26.18 -21.40
C LEU A 367 -2.47 27.67 -21.75
N ALA A 368 -1.67 28.03 -22.75
CA ALA A 368 -1.53 29.39 -23.23
C ALA A 368 -2.39 29.57 -24.49
N VAL A 369 -3.48 30.32 -24.38
CA VAL A 369 -4.46 30.54 -25.45
C VAL A 369 -4.18 31.88 -26.12
N ASP A 370 -4.09 31.90 -27.46
CA ASP A 370 -3.86 33.14 -28.19
C ASP A 370 -5.13 33.98 -28.24
N VAL A 371 -5.06 35.22 -27.73
CA VAL A 371 -6.20 36.13 -27.59
C VAL A 371 -6.44 36.93 -28.86
N LYS A 372 -5.44 37.05 -29.72
CA LYS A 372 -5.53 37.83 -30.97
C LYS A 372 -6.52 37.27 -32.00
N THR A 373 -6.85 35.98 -31.90
CA THR A 373 -7.83 35.32 -32.77
C THR A 373 -9.26 35.46 -32.26
N LEU A 374 -9.46 36.11 -31.10
CA LEU A 374 -10.75 36.30 -30.49
C LEU A 374 -11.32 37.65 -30.95
N ASN A 375 -12.35 37.60 -31.80
CA ASN A 375 -13.03 38.79 -32.31
C ASN A 375 -13.72 39.51 -31.14
N ASN A 376 -13.19 40.66 -30.72
CA ASN A 376 -13.55 41.38 -29.48
C ASN A 376 -13.23 40.55 -28.22
N PRO A 377 -13.01 41.17 -27.04
CA PRO A 377 -12.69 40.41 -25.83
C PRO A 377 -13.76 39.33 -25.64
N PRO A 378 -13.38 38.04 -25.70
CA PRO A 378 -14.36 36.99 -25.56
C PRO A 378 -14.78 37.00 -24.10
N GLU A 379 -16.02 37.44 -23.89
CA GLU A 379 -16.66 37.21 -22.60
C GLU A 379 -16.67 35.72 -22.30
N GLN A 380 -16.58 34.80 -23.29
CA GLN A 380 -16.76 33.36 -23.09
C GLN A 380 -15.76 32.50 -23.87
N ILE A 381 -15.12 31.54 -23.17
CA ILE A 381 -14.25 30.50 -23.73
C ILE A 381 -14.79 29.13 -23.31
N ASN A 382 -14.87 28.21 -24.27
CA ASN A 382 -15.35 26.85 -24.02
C ASN A 382 -14.19 25.86 -24.15
N ILE A 383 -14.01 25.01 -23.12
CA ILE A 383 -12.98 23.97 -23.08
C ILE A 383 -13.65 22.63 -22.80
N SER A 384 -13.44 21.69 -23.70
CA SER A 384 -13.77 20.28 -23.49
C SER A 384 -12.48 19.50 -23.24
N TYR A 385 -12.45 18.72 -22.16
CA TYR A 385 -11.30 17.88 -21.84
C TYR A 385 -11.72 16.55 -21.21
N GLU A 386 -10.87 15.55 -21.38
CA GLU A 386 -11.07 14.23 -20.80
C GLU A 386 -9.75 13.57 -20.43
N GLY A 387 -9.77 12.65 -19.49
CA GLY A 387 -8.58 11.90 -19.12
C GLY A 387 -8.64 11.34 -17.72
N LYS A 388 -7.46 11.07 -17.17
CA LYS A 388 -7.24 10.60 -15.80
C LYS A 388 -6.28 11.56 -15.11
N ILE A 389 -6.55 11.85 -13.85
CA ILE A 389 -5.72 12.72 -13.00
C ILE A 389 -4.74 11.88 -12.19
#